data_AF-A0A6L8C5G7-F1
#
_entry.id   AF-A0A6L8C5G7-F1
#
_cell.length_a   1.000
_cell.length_b   1.000
_cell.length_c   1.000
_cell.angle_alpha   90.00
_cell.angle_beta   90.00
_cell.angle_gamma   90.00
#
_symmetry.space_group_name_H-M   'P 1'
#
loop_
_entity.id
_entity.type
_entity.pdbx_description
1 polymer ?
#
loop_
_entity_poly.entity_id
_entity_poly.type
_entity_poly.pdbx_seq_one_letter_code
_entity_poly.pdbx_strand_id
1 'polypeptide(L)'
;MRRLISFFDEKFNQEVTSVLVFERMLRRIQQKGSPDERKVKFGLEQLKNHTKYLQFLIMHRRWIAGDRLTLADFTVAAHLSCLDYVGMINWKKEEYTEIKGWYSRMKSRRAFKPILSDHVPGYFPAFHYANVDFD
;
A
#
# COMPACT_ATOMS: atom_id res chain seq x y z
N MET A 1 -1.04 -19.29 -2.24
CA MET A 1 -1.80 -18.16 -2.81
C MET A 1 -2.91 -17.68 -1.86
N ARG A 2 -4.00 -18.44 -1.64
CA ARG A 2 -5.17 -17.99 -0.84
C ARG A 2 -4.83 -17.46 0.55
N ARG A 3 -3.93 -18.14 1.28
CA ARG A 3 -3.44 -17.68 2.59
C ARG A 3 -2.86 -16.25 2.57
N LEU A 4 -2.16 -15.87 1.50
CA LEU A 4 -1.60 -14.52 1.37
C LEU A 4 -2.71 -13.50 1.13
N ILE A 5 -3.66 -13.83 0.26
CA ILE A 5 -4.82 -12.98 -0.02
C ILE A 5 -5.59 -12.69 1.28
N SER A 6 -6.01 -13.73 2.00
CA SER A 6 -6.70 -13.58 3.29
C SER A 6 -5.89 -12.79 4.31
N PHE A 7 -4.57 -13.00 4.38
CA PHE A 7 -3.71 -12.23 5.29
C PHE A 7 -3.79 -10.72 5.00
N PHE A 8 -3.77 -10.31 3.74
CA PHE A 8 -3.79 -8.90 3.37
C PHE A 8 -5.20 -8.30 3.46
N ASP A 9 -6.22 -8.99 2.94
CA ASP A 9 -7.61 -8.51 2.97
C ASP A 9 -8.20 -8.44 4.39
N GLU A 10 -7.70 -9.28 5.31
CA GLU A 10 -8.17 -9.31 6.71
C GLU A 10 -7.19 -8.59 7.63
N LYS A 11 -6.05 -9.22 7.96
CA LYS A 11 -5.15 -8.73 9.02
C LYS A 11 -4.49 -7.41 8.63
N PHE A 12 -3.87 -7.34 7.46
CA PHE A 12 -3.22 -6.10 7.00
C PHE A 12 -4.25 -4.98 6.80
N ASN A 13 -5.43 -5.32 6.29
CA ASN A 13 -6.51 -4.34 6.15
C ASN A 13 -6.91 -3.75 7.51
N GLN A 14 -7.25 -4.59 8.47
CA GLN A 14 -7.71 -4.20 9.81
C GLN A 14 -6.66 -3.41 10.60
N GLU A 15 -5.39 -3.82 10.49
CA GLU A 15 -4.30 -3.23 11.29
C GLU A 15 -3.65 -2.02 10.62
N VAL A 16 -3.74 -1.90 9.29
CA VAL A 16 -2.98 -0.90 8.52
C VAL A 16 -3.88 -0.11 7.58
N THR A 17 -4.48 -0.75 6.58
CA THR A 17 -5.10 -0.04 5.46
C THR A 17 -6.31 0.76 5.91
N SER A 18 -7.26 0.12 6.60
CA SER A 18 -8.47 0.80 7.09
C SER A 18 -8.11 1.88 8.10
N VAL A 19 -7.13 1.64 8.97
CA VAL A 19 -6.70 2.60 9.99
C VAL A 19 -6.10 3.85 9.34
N LEU A 20 -5.07 3.67 8.52
CA LEU A 20 -4.31 4.79 7.95
C LEU A 20 -5.11 5.57 6.92
N VAL A 21 -5.83 4.89 6.02
CA VAL A 21 -6.67 5.55 5.01
C VAL A 21 -7.82 6.30 5.69
N PHE A 22 -8.43 5.73 6.71
CA PHE A 22 -9.49 6.41 7.45
C PHE A 22 -8.98 7.69 8.12
N GLU A 23 -7.90 7.55 8.91
CA GLU A 23 -7.36 8.66 9.68
C GLU A 23 -6.80 9.78 8.80
N ARG A 24 -6.21 9.45 7.63
CA ARG A 24 -5.60 10.45 6.73
C ARG A 24 -6.52 11.05 5.68
N MET A 25 -7.43 10.26 5.13
CA MET A 25 -8.28 10.69 4.02
C MET A 25 -9.75 10.78 4.43
N LEU A 26 -10.34 9.69 4.93
CA LEU A 26 -11.79 9.66 5.17
C LEU A 26 -12.23 10.63 6.26
N ARG A 27 -11.43 10.85 7.31
CA ARG A 27 -11.73 11.87 8.32
C ARG A 27 -11.82 13.27 7.74
N ARG A 28 -10.90 13.63 6.84
CA ARG A 28 -10.88 14.94 6.18
C ARG A 28 -12.11 15.10 5.29
N ILE A 29 -12.46 14.08 4.52
CA ILE A 29 -13.65 14.06 3.67
C ILE A 29 -14.93 14.17 4.52
N GLN A 30 -14.98 13.46 5.65
CA GLN A 30 -16.11 13.46 6.57
C GLN A 30 -16.14 14.64 7.54
N GLN A 31 -15.20 15.58 7.44
CA GLN A 31 -15.08 16.74 8.33
C GLN A 31 -15.03 16.37 9.83
N LYS A 32 -14.45 15.21 10.16
CA LYS A 32 -14.37 14.64 11.53
C LYS A 32 -13.18 15.15 12.34
N GLY A 33 -12.68 16.34 12.02
CA GLY A 33 -11.52 16.94 12.67
C GLY A 33 -10.17 16.31 12.30
N SER A 34 -9.15 16.62 13.09
CA SER A 34 -7.77 16.17 12.89
C SER A 34 -7.61 14.66 13.09
N PRO A 35 -6.60 14.02 12.45
CA PRO A 35 -6.29 12.61 12.65
C PRO A 35 -6.00 12.26 14.11
N ASP A 36 -6.40 11.08 14.55
CA ASP A 36 -6.01 10.52 15.84
C ASP A 36 -4.57 9.99 15.76
N GLU A 37 -3.64 10.73 16.36
CA GLU A 37 -2.21 10.42 16.32
C GLU A 37 -1.88 9.04 16.89
N ARG A 38 -2.65 8.55 17.88
CA ARG A 38 -2.42 7.22 18.46
C ARG A 38 -2.72 6.13 17.44
N LYS A 39 -3.82 6.27 16.71
CA LYS A 39 -4.21 5.33 15.64
C LYS A 39 -3.25 5.41 14.44
N VAL A 40 -2.83 6.61 14.06
CA VAL A 40 -1.83 6.79 12.99
C VAL A 40 -0.51 6.13 13.38
N LYS A 41 -0.03 6.35 14.60
CA LYS A 41 1.20 5.71 15.11
C LYS A 41 1.08 4.18 15.11
N PHE A 42 -0.05 3.65 15.60
CA PHE A 42 -0.33 2.22 15.57
C PHE A 42 -0.30 1.66 14.14
N GLY A 43 -1.02 2.30 13.20
CA GLY A 43 -1.07 1.85 11.81
C GLY A 43 0.29 1.88 11.12
N LEU A 44 1.12 2.89 11.39
CA LEU A 44 2.49 2.99 10.85
C LEU A 44 3.42 1.91 11.43
N GLU A 45 3.27 1.57 12.71
CA GLU A 45 4.02 0.49 13.33
C GLU A 45 3.64 -0.87 12.73
N GLN A 46 2.33 -1.13 12.56
CA GLN A 46 1.85 -2.35 11.92
C GLN A 46 2.24 -2.42 10.45
N LEU A 47 2.20 -1.30 9.71
CA LEU A 47 2.70 -1.21 8.34
C LEU A 47 4.15 -1.69 8.28
N LYS A 48 5.02 -1.16 9.14
CA LYS A 48 6.42 -1.55 9.21
C LYS A 48 6.61 -3.03 9.55
N ASN A 49 5.79 -3.59 10.44
CA ASN A 49 5.89 -5.00 10.81
C ASN A 49 5.46 -5.92 9.66
N HIS A 50 4.36 -5.60 8.99
CA HIS A 50 3.86 -6.38 7.87
C HIS A 50 4.74 -6.27 6.62
N THR A 51 5.35 -5.11 6.39
CA THR A 51 6.25 -4.92 5.25
C THR A 51 7.54 -5.73 5.39
N LYS A 52 8.02 -6.03 6.60
CA LYS A 52 9.11 -7.01 6.78
C LYS A 52 8.75 -8.39 6.22
N TYR A 53 7.51 -8.84 6.43
CA TYR A 53 7.06 -10.11 5.88
C TYR A 53 6.95 -10.05 4.35
N LEU A 54 6.41 -8.97 3.80
CA LEU A 54 6.33 -8.77 2.35
C LEU A 54 7.72 -8.71 1.70
N GLN A 55 8.64 -7.96 2.29
CA GLN A 55 10.03 -7.84 1.89
C GLN A 55 10.69 -9.23 1.83
N PHE A 56 10.54 -10.04 2.88
CA PHE A 56 11.06 -11.40 2.92
C PHE A 56 10.53 -12.26 1.75
N LEU A 57 9.24 -12.15 1.42
CA LEU A 57 8.64 -12.90 0.31
C LEU A 57 9.23 -12.48 -1.05
N ILE A 58 9.42 -11.18 -1.28
CA ILE A 58 9.89 -10.62 -2.56
C ILE A 58 11.39 -10.85 -2.75
N MET A 59 12.19 -10.85 -1.68
CA MET A 59 13.63 -11.13 -1.77
C MET A 59 13.94 -12.54 -2.29
N HIS A 60 13.07 -13.51 -2.02
CA HIS A 60 13.31 -14.92 -2.37
C HIS A 60 12.50 -15.38 -3.59
N ARG A 61 11.65 -14.52 -4.15
CA ARG A 61 10.68 -14.91 -5.19
C ARG A 61 10.46 -13.78 -6.18
N ARG A 62 10.20 -14.14 -7.43
CA ARG A 62 9.88 -13.14 -8.47
C ARG A 62 8.59 -12.36 -8.18
N TRP A 63 7.58 -13.08 -7.67
CA TRP A 63 6.26 -12.59 -7.26
C TRP A 63 5.94 -13.13 -5.86
N ILE A 64 4.99 -12.51 -5.16
CA ILE A 64 4.77 -12.79 -3.72
C ILE A 64 4.45 -14.28 -3.47
N ALA A 65 3.73 -14.92 -4.39
CA ALA A 65 3.34 -16.32 -4.29
C ALA A 65 4.31 -17.32 -4.96
N GLY A 66 5.37 -16.87 -5.64
CA GLY A 66 6.32 -17.73 -6.37
C GLY A 66 6.81 -17.11 -7.68
N ASP A 67 6.99 -17.92 -8.72
CA ASP A 67 7.60 -17.46 -9.98
C ASP A 67 6.64 -16.81 -10.97
N ARG A 68 5.33 -16.96 -10.74
CA ARG A 68 4.27 -16.42 -11.59
C ARG A 68 3.49 -15.35 -10.86
N LEU A 69 3.04 -14.35 -11.61
CA LEU A 69 2.13 -13.33 -11.12
C LEU A 69 0.79 -13.96 -10.74
N THR A 70 0.27 -13.61 -9.58
CA THR A 70 -0.98 -14.18 -9.06
C THR A 70 -1.90 -13.10 -8.49
N LEU A 71 -3.13 -13.51 -8.12
CA LEU A 71 -4.06 -12.64 -7.40
C LEU A 71 -3.48 -12.10 -6.09
N ALA A 72 -2.56 -12.83 -5.43
CA ALA A 72 -1.90 -12.33 -4.22
C ALA A 72 -1.11 -11.03 -4.49
N ASP A 73 -0.47 -10.91 -5.65
CA ASP A 73 0.26 -9.70 -6.02
C ASP A 73 -0.68 -8.52 -6.23
N PHE A 74 -1.83 -8.75 -6.88
CA PHE A 74 -2.85 -7.72 -7.08
C PHE A 74 -3.49 -7.28 -5.76
N THR A 75 -3.79 -8.21 -4.85
CA THR A 75 -4.30 -7.89 -3.52
C THR A 75 -3.34 -6.96 -2.78
N VAL A 76 -2.05 -7.33 -2.71
CA VAL A 76 -1.04 -6.50 -2.03
C VAL A 76 -0.86 -5.16 -2.72
N ALA A 77 -0.80 -5.14 -4.05
CA ALA A 77 -0.64 -3.90 -4.81
C ALA A 77 -1.83 -2.96 -4.63
N ALA A 78 -3.06 -3.47 -4.51
CA ALA A 78 -4.24 -2.66 -4.21
C ALA A 78 -4.13 -2.00 -2.83
N HIS A 79 -3.74 -2.76 -1.79
CA HIS A 79 -3.50 -2.22 -0.46
C HIS A 79 -2.41 -1.15 -0.44
N LEU A 80 -1.26 -1.42 -1.06
CA LEU A 80 -0.17 -0.43 -1.14
C LEU A 80 -0.57 0.78 -1.97
N SER A 81 -1.41 0.63 -3.01
CA SER A 81 -1.94 1.75 -3.79
C SER A 81 -2.75 2.71 -2.94
N CYS A 82 -3.66 2.21 -2.10
CA CYS A 82 -4.40 3.07 -1.17
C CYS A 82 -3.48 3.81 -0.21
N LEU A 83 -2.48 3.12 0.35
CA LEU A 83 -1.51 3.71 1.28
C LEU A 83 -0.57 4.73 0.61
N ASP A 84 -0.20 4.47 -0.64
CA ASP A 84 0.62 5.35 -1.46
C ASP A 84 -0.16 6.61 -1.88
N TYR A 85 -1.44 6.45 -2.23
CA TYR A 85 -2.35 7.55 -2.55
C TYR A 85 -2.40 8.56 -1.40
N VAL A 86 -2.54 8.07 -0.15
CA VAL A 86 -2.56 8.93 1.05
C VAL A 86 -1.18 9.29 1.60
N GLY A 87 -0.09 8.91 0.90
CA GLY A 87 1.29 9.27 1.23
C GLY A 87 1.85 8.62 2.51
N MET A 88 1.40 7.41 2.87
CA MET A 88 1.82 6.75 4.12
C MET A 88 3.09 5.93 4.00
N ILE A 89 3.54 5.65 2.77
CA ILE A 89 4.76 4.88 2.51
C ILE A 89 5.88 5.84 2.14
N ASN A 90 6.99 5.77 2.88
CA ASN A 90 8.22 6.48 2.53
C ASN A 90 9.13 5.55 1.74
N TRP A 91 8.99 5.59 0.41
CA TRP A 91 9.72 4.73 -0.53
C TRP A 91 11.23 4.96 -0.56
N LYS A 92 11.74 6.02 0.09
CA LYS A 92 13.19 6.30 0.23
C LYS A 92 13.85 5.52 1.35
N LYS A 93 13.08 4.93 2.27
CA LYS A 93 13.68 4.11 3.34
C LYS A 93 14.12 2.77 2.77
N GLU A 94 15.32 2.37 3.17
CA GLU A 94 15.96 1.11 2.76
C GLU A 94 15.08 -0.13 3.00
N GLU A 95 14.27 -0.12 4.06
CA GLU A 95 13.34 -1.21 4.39
C GLU A 95 12.26 -1.46 3.32
N TYR A 96 12.05 -0.53 2.38
CA TYR A 96 11.10 -0.66 1.27
C TYR A 96 11.75 -0.90 -0.09
N THR A 97 13.08 -1.00 -0.20
CA THR A 97 13.77 -1.05 -1.51
C THR A 97 13.28 -2.18 -2.42
N GLU A 98 13.15 -3.40 -1.89
CA GLU A 98 12.71 -4.54 -2.72
C GLU A 98 11.20 -4.46 -3.02
N ILE A 99 10.41 -4.02 -2.03
CA ILE A 99 8.98 -3.77 -2.23
C ILE A 99 8.76 -2.71 -3.31
N LYS A 100 9.56 -1.63 -3.31
CA LYS A 100 9.52 -0.56 -4.31
C LYS A 100 9.75 -1.11 -5.71
N GLY A 101 10.80 -1.93 -5.89
CA GLY A 101 11.10 -2.58 -7.15
C GLY A 101 9.96 -3.49 -7.64
N TRP A 102 9.39 -4.31 -6.76
CA TRP A 102 8.23 -5.14 -7.08
C TRP A 102 6.98 -4.30 -7.39
N TYR A 103 6.72 -3.24 -6.62
CA TYR A 103 5.53 -2.39 -6.76
C TYR A 103 5.59 -1.52 -8.02
N SER A 104 6.77 -1.03 -8.42
CA SER A 104 6.98 -0.38 -9.72
C SER A 104 6.60 -1.33 -10.87
N ARG A 105 7.02 -2.61 -10.83
CA ARG A 105 6.59 -3.63 -11.82
C ARG A 105 5.07 -3.83 -11.84
N MET A 106 4.38 -3.66 -10.71
CA MET A 106 2.91 -3.74 -10.65
C MET A 106 2.26 -2.47 -11.24
N LYS A 107 2.73 -1.28 -10.86
CA LYS A 107 2.22 0.01 -11.37
C LYS A 107 2.37 0.15 -12.88
N SER A 108 3.45 -0.36 -13.47
CA SER A 108 3.72 -0.27 -14.91
C SER A 108 2.80 -1.15 -15.78
N ARG A 109 1.93 -1.96 -15.18
CA ARG A 109 1.01 -2.83 -15.92
C ARG A 109 -0.21 -2.04 -16.39
N ARG A 110 -0.68 -2.30 -17.62
CA ARG A 110 -1.90 -1.66 -18.18
C ARG A 110 -3.12 -1.78 -17.27
N ALA A 111 -3.27 -2.89 -16.57
CA ALA A 111 -4.37 -3.12 -15.62
C ALA A 111 -4.34 -2.17 -14.41
N PHE A 112 -3.19 -1.59 -14.08
CA PHE A 112 -3.02 -0.65 -12.97
C PHE A 112 -3.28 0.80 -13.38
N LYS A 113 -3.22 1.11 -14.69
CA LYS A 113 -3.40 2.46 -15.22
C LYS A 113 -4.69 3.15 -14.75
N PRO A 114 -5.86 2.50 -14.73
CA PRO A 114 -7.08 3.13 -14.21
C PRO A 114 -6.95 3.53 -12.74
N ILE A 115 -6.33 2.68 -11.91
CA ILE A 115 -6.12 2.94 -10.48
C ILE A 115 -5.22 4.18 -10.28
N LEU A 116 -4.15 4.31 -11.08
CA LEU A 116 -3.27 5.48 -10.99
C LEU A 116 -3.91 6.79 -11.45
N SER A 117 -5.04 6.70 -12.17
CA SER A 117 -5.85 7.86 -12.57
C SER A 117 -7.02 8.14 -11.62
N ASP A 118 -7.20 7.33 -10.57
CA ASP A 118 -8.26 7.56 -9.61
C ASP A 118 -8.08 8.91 -8.91
N HIS A 119 -9.20 9.60 -8.70
CA HIS A 119 -9.23 10.88 -8.01
C HIS A 119 -10.38 10.89 -7.02
N VAL A 120 -10.05 11.09 -5.75
CA VAL A 120 -11.02 11.23 -4.66
C VAL A 120 -11.34 12.72 -4.46
N PRO A 121 -12.60 13.16 -4.65
CA PRO A 121 -12.97 14.56 -4.45
C PRO A 121 -12.56 15.09 -3.07
N GLY A 122 -11.92 16.26 -3.05
CA GLY A 122 -11.45 16.90 -1.81
C GLY A 122 -10.16 16.30 -1.23
N TYR A 123 -9.52 15.34 -1.91
CA TYR A 123 -8.23 14.79 -1.49
C TYR A 123 -7.29 14.57 -2.67
N PHE A 124 -6.19 15.33 -2.67
CA PHE A 124 -5.13 15.16 -3.65
C PHE A 124 -4.21 13.99 -3.27
N PRO A 125 -3.85 13.12 -4.22
CA PRO A 125 -2.90 12.04 -3.96
C PRO A 125 -1.50 12.59 -3.65
N ALA A 126 -0.64 11.74 -3.08
CA ALA A 126 0.79 12.03 -3.00
C ALA A 126 1.37 12.35 -4.39
N PHE A 127 2.32 13.29 -4.45
CA PHE A 127 2.84 13.83 -5.71
C PHE A 127 3.41 12.75 -6.65
N HIS A 128 3.96 11.68 -6.09
CA HIS A 128 4.57 10.58 -6.82
C HIS A 128 3.60 9.43 -7.16
N TYR A 129 2.34 9.52 -6.74
CA TYR A 129 1.39 8.40 -6.81
C TYR A 129 1.23 7.83 -8.23
N ALA A 130 1.01 8.70 -9.22
CA ALA A 130 0.84 8.30 -10.61
C ALA A 130 2.16 7.99 -11.33
N ASN A 131 3.31 8.29 -10.73
CA ASN A 131 4.62 8.02 -11.31
C ASN A 131 5.02 6.55 -11.08
N VAL A 132 5.47 5.87 -12.14
CA VAL A 132 5.99 4.50 -12.09
C VAL A 132 7.45 4.43 -11.61
N ASP A 133 8.20 5.51 -11.84
CA ASP A 133 9.58 5.73 -11.41
C ASP A 133 9.59 6.71 -10.22
N PHE A 134 8.84 6.36 -9.17
CA PHE A 134 8.64 7.19 -8.00
C PHE A 134 9.83 7.13 -7.03
N ASP A 135 10.12 8.24 -6.33
CA ASP A 135 11.13 8.35 -5.28
C ASP A 135 10.58 8.92 -3.97
#